data_AF-A0A534K4F7-F1
#
_entry.id   AF-A0A534K4F7-F1
#
_cell.length_a   1.000
_cell.length_b   1.000
_cell.length_c   1.000
_cell.angle_alpha   90.00
_cell.angle_beta   90.00
_cell.angle_gamma   90.00
#
_symmetry.space_group_name_H-M   'P 1'
#
loop_
_entity.id
_entity.type
_entity.pdbx_description
1 polymer ?
#
loop_
_entity_poly.entity_id
_entity_poly.type
_entity_poly.pdbx_seq_one_letter_code
_entity_poly.pdbx_strand_id
1 'polypeptide(L)'
;AGGMESMSRAPYLVKEARWGIGINNVPFVDAMVSDGLWDAYNQFHMGITGEIVTEKFHVAREDMDRFALESQRRAASATQEGRFKEQVVPVEVPGANRVEVDEGI
;
A
#
# COMPACT_ATOMS: atom_id res chain seq x y z
N ALA A 1 20.18 -7.74 4.37
CA ALA A 1 19.53 -6.42 4.52
C ALA A 1 18.17 -6.47 3.82
N GLY A 2 17.16 -5.79 4.35
CA GLY A 2 15.76 -5.82 3.89
C GLY A 2 15.03 -4.52 4.25
N GLY A 3 13.71 -4.54 4.40
CA GLY A 3 12.89 -3.38 4.78
C GLY A 3 11.71 -3.74 5.69
N MET A 4 11.08 -2.73 6.27
CA MET A 4 9.87 -2.84 7.09
C MET A 4 8.96 -1.64 6.80
N GLU A 5 7.64 -1.83 6.88
CA GLU A 5 6.66 -0.78 6.58
C GLU A 5 5.40 -0.95 7.44
N SER A 6 4.70 0.16 7.74
CA SER A 6 3.40 0.14 8.42
C SER A 6 2.53 1.30 7.95
N MET A 7 1.93 1.14 6.76
CA MET A 7 1.10 2.17 6.13
C MET A 7 -0.11 2.57 6.99
N SER A 8 -0.75 1.62 7.68
CA SER A 8 -1.88 1.89 8.58
C SER A 8 -1.53 2.81 9.75
N ARG A 9 -0.24 3.00 10.06
CA ARG A 9 0.25 3.87 11.14
C ARG A 9 0.87 5.16 10.62
N ALA A 10 0.78 5.44 9.32
CA ALA A 10 1.25 6.69 8.76
C ALA A 10 0.48 7.88 9.37
N PRO A 11 1.17 8.94 9.83
CA PRO A 11 0.52 10.07 10.48
C PRO A 11 -0.02 11.08 9.45
N TYR A 12 -0.80 12.04 9.95
CA TYR A 12 -1.01 13.30 9.27
C TYR A 12 0.04 14.33 9.69
N LEU A 13 0.44 15.20 8.76
CA LEU A 13 1.45 16.23 8.94
C LEU A 13 0.82 17.62 8.77
N VAL A 14 1.24 18.55 9.62
CA VAL A 14 0.97 19.99 9.47
C VAL A 14 2.31 20.68 9.31
N LYS A 15 2.67 21.04 8.07
CA LYS A 15 4.05 21.43 7.71
C LYS A 15 4.45 22.76 8.35
N GLU A 16 3.49 23.65 8.55
CA GLU A 16 3.66 25.00 9.09
C GLU A 16 3.73 25.03 10.62
N ALA A 17 3.37 23.93 11.30
CA ALA A 17 3.21 23.89 12.75
C ALA A 17 4.47 24.30 13.53
N ARG A 18 5.67 24.06 12.99
CA ARG A 18 6.95 24.39 13.65
C ARG A 18 7.08 25.87 14.01
N TRP A 19 6.59 26.77 13.16
CA TRP A 19 6.76 28.21 13.33
C TRP A 19 5.48 28.94 13.77
N GLY A 20 4.39 28.18 13.95
CA GLY A 20 3.07 28.72 14.28
C GLY A 20 2.21 28.98 13.04
N ILE A 21 0.91 28.72 13.18
CA ILE A 21 -0.07 28.78 12.08
C ILE A 21 -0.72 30.17 11.95
N GLY A 22 -0.76 30.95 13.04
CA GLY A 22 -1.42 32.26 13.06
C GLY A 22 -2.95 32.15 12.85
N ILE A 23 -3.54 33.12 12.14
CA ILE A 23 -4.96 33.12 11.77
C ILE A 23 -5.06 32.72 10.29
N ASN A 24 -4.86 31.43 10.01
CA ASN A 24 -4.88 30.89 8.64
C ASN A 24 -5.51 29.50 8.60
N ASN A 25 -5.92 29.08 7.42
CA ASN A 25 -6.25 27.68 7.12
C ASN A 25 -4.98 26.95 6.71
N VAL A 26 -4.76 25.75 7.25
CA VAL A 26 -3.64 24.87 6.86
C VAL A 26 -4.15 23.45 6.57
N PRO A 27 -3.60 22.77 5.55
CA PRO A 27 -3.98 21.41 5.25
C PRO A 27 -3.38 20.44 6.28
N PHE A 28 -4.14 19.41 6.62
CA PHE A 28 -3.62 18.20 7.25
C PHE A 28 -3.21 17.26 6.12
N VAL A 29 -1.91 17.04 5.96
CA VAL A 29 -1.33 16.27 4.86
C VAL A 29 -1.21 14.81 5.29
N ASP A 30 -1.81 13.89 4.55
CA ASP A 30 -1.62 12.45 4.76
C ASP A 30 -0.20 12.04 4.34
N ALA A 31 0.63 11.58 5.28
CA ALA A 31 2.02 11.20 5.01
C ALA A 31 2.12 9.95 4.12
N MET A 32 1.19 9.00 4.22
CA MET A 32 1.18 7.80 3.38
C MET A 32 1.07 8.20 1.91
N VAL A 33 0.16 9.13 1.64
CA VAL A 33 -0.07 9.61 0.27
C VAL A 33 1.08 10.52 -0.15
N SER A 34 1.42 11.54 0.64
CA SER A 34 2.38 12.56 0.22
C SER A 34 3.79 12.02 0.03
N ASP A 35 4.21 11.07 0.87
CA ASP A 35 5.60 10.61 0.90
C ASP A 35 5.78 9.29 0.13
N GLY A 36 4.71 8.51 -0.05
CA GLY A 36 4.78 7.18 -0.69
C GLY A 36 4.03 7.02 -2.01
N LEU A 37 2.92 7.74 -2.22
CA LEU A 37 1.96 7.45 -3.31
C LEU A 37 1.68 8.64 -4.24
N TRP A 38 2.33 9.78 -4.03
CA TRP A 38 2.17 10.98 -4.83
C TRP A 38 3.41 11.27 -5.67
N ASP A 39 3.23 11.50 -6.97
CA ASP A 39 4.34 11.82 -7.85
C ASP A 39 4.84 13.25 -7.59
N ALA A 40 6.10 13.38 -7.16
CA ALA A 40 6.69 14.66 -6.82
C ALA A 40 6.83 15.62 -8.02
N TYR A 41 6.88 15.12 -9.25
CA TYR A 41 7.14 15.92 -10.44
C TYR A 41 5.86 16.33 -11.18
N ASN A 42 4.93 15.39 -11.33
CA ASN A 42 3.72 15.51 -12.12
C ASN A 42 2.47 15.79 -11.27
N GLN A 43 2.59 15.73 -9.94
CA GLN A 43 1.55 16.12 -8.99
C GLN A 43 0.23 15.32 -9.15
N PHE A 44 0.34 14.00 -9.20
CA PHE A 44 -0.81 13.09 -9.16
C PHE A 44 -0.51 11.80 -8.38
N HIS A 45 -1.56 11.03 -8.07
CA HIS A 45 -1.43 9.75 -7.39
C HIS A 45 -0.84 8.66 -8.31
N MET A 46 -0.06 7.72 -7.76
CA MET A 46 0.58 6.62 -8.51
C MET A 46 -0.39 5.78 -9.35
N GLY A 47 -1.67 5.73 -8.98
CA GLY A 47 -2.72 5.08 -9.79
C GLY A 47 -2.84 5.66 -11.20
N ILE A 48 -2.62 6.98 -11.36
CA ILE A 48 -2.62 7.65 -12.67
C ILE A 48 -1.44 7.20 -13.53
N THR A 49 -0.27 6.92 -12.93
CA THR A 49 0.84 6.29 -13.65
C THR A 49 0.42 4.93 -14.23
N GLY A 50 -0.36 4.15 -13.47
CA GLY A 50 -0.97 2.91 -13.94
C GLY A 50 -1.83 3.13 -15.18
N GLU A 51 -2.73 4.12 -15.16
CA GLU A 51 -3.59 4.47 -16.30
C GLU A 51 -2.77 4.92 -17.52
N ILE A 52 -1.71 5.72 -17.33
CA ILE A 52 -0.81 6.15 -18.42
C ILE A 52 -0.14 4.93 -19.07
N VAL A 53 0.29 3.96 -18.28
CA VAL A 53 0.89 2.71 -18.79
C VAL A 53 -0.16 1.90 -19.56
N THR A 54 -1.36 1.74 -18.99
CA THR A 54 -2.48 1.02 -19.61
C THR A 54 -2.84 1.64 -20.96
N GLU A 55 -2.95 2.96 -21.05
CA GLU A 55 -3.23 3.68 -22.29
C GLU A 55 -2.10 3.49 -23.32
N LYS A 56 -0.85 3.68 -22.90
CA LYS A 56 0.33 3.60 -23.77
C LYS A 56 0.54 2.21 -24.37
N PHE A 57 0.25 1.16 -23.61
CA PHE A 57 0.46 -0.23 -24.03
C PHE A 57 -0.85 -0.94 -24.42
N HIS A 58 -1.96 -0.21 -24.46
CA HIS A 58 -3.28 -0.73 -24.82
C HIS A 58 -3.70 -1.96 -24.00
N VAL A 59 -3.48 -1.91 -22.69
CA VAL A 59 -3.88 -3.00 -21.78
C VAL A 59 -5.39 -2.89 -21.53
N ALA A 60 -6.15 -3.92 -21.87
CA ALA A 60 -7.59 -3.91 -21.64
C ALA A 60 -7.93 -4.10 -20.16
N ARG A 61 -9.06 -3.54 -19.72
CA ARG A 61 -9.54 -3.72 -18.36
C ARG A 61 -9.76 -5.20 -18.01
N GLU A 62 -10.30 -5.95 -18.96
CA GLU A 62 -10.57 -7.38 -18.82
C GLU A 62 -9.28 -8.19 -18.65
N ASP A 63 -8.17 -7.72 -19.22
CA ASP A 63 -6.85 -8.35 -19.06
C ASP A 63 -6.27 -8.08 -17.67
N MET A 64 -6.41 -6.85 -17.16
CA MET A 64 -6.03 -6.49 -15.79
C MET A 64 -6.81 -7.30 -14.76
N ASP A 65 -8.13 -7.41 -14.93
CA ASP A 65 -9.00 -8.16 -14.02
C ASP A 65 -8.68 -9.65 -14.06
N ARG A 66 -8.44 -10.21 -15.25
CA ARG A 66 -8.04 -11.62 -15.40
C ARG A 66 -6.70 -11.90 -14.71
N PHE A 67 -5.74 -10.99 -14.83
CA PHE A 67 -4.46 -11.10 -14.14
C PHE A 67 -4.61 -11.03 -12.62
N ALA A 68 -5.39 -10.07 -12.12
CA ALA A 68 -5.64 -9.92 -10.69
C ALA A 68 -6.32 -11.16 -10.09
N LEU A 69 -7.34 -11.71 -10.77
CA LEU A 69 -8.02 -12.94 -10.35
C LEU A 69 -7.06 -14.13 -10.28
N GLU A 70 -6.21 -14.29 -11.30
CA GLU A 70 -5.23 -15.37 -11.33
C GLU A 70 -4.18 -15.21 -10.22
N SER A 71 -3.73 -13.98 -9.95
CA SER A 71 -2.83 -13.68 -8.83
C SER A 71 -3.45 -14.09 -7.51
N GLN A 72 -4.71 -13.72 -7.26
CA GLN A 72 -5.45 -14.09 -6.04
C GLN A 72 -5.61 -15.61 -5.88
N ARG A 73 -5.95 -16.32 -6.98
CA ARG A 73 -6.06 -17.79 -6.96
C ARG A 73 -4.74 -18.47 -6.63
N ARG A 74 -3.63 -18.00 -7.21
CA ARG A 74 -2.29 -18.55 -6.93
C ARG A 74 -1.88 -18.32 -5.49
N ALA A 75 -2.16 -17.12 -4.98
CA ALA A 75 -1.88 -16.76 -3.59
C ALA A 75 -2.66 -17.69 -2.63
N ALA A 76 -3.96 -17.88 -2.86
CA ALA A 76 -4.82 -18.81 -2.12
C ALA A 76 -4.31 -20.26 -2.13
N SER A 77 -4.00 -20.80 -3.31
CA SER A 77 -3.45 -22.16 -3.42
C SER A 77 -2.11 -22.28 -2.69
N ALA A 78 -1.19 -21.31 -2.85
CA ALA A 78 0.11 -21.37 -2.22
C ALA A 78 0.05 -21.30 -0.69
N THR A 79 -0.86 -20.50 -0.13
CA THR A 79 -1.12 -20.43 1.31
C THR A 79 -1.70 -21.74 1.82
N GLN A 80 -2.70 -22.31 1.16
CA GLN A 80 -3.30 -23.60 1.54
C GLN A 80 -2.31 -24.76 1.47
N GLU A 81 -1.44 -24.77 0.47
CA GLU A 81 -0.35 -25.74 0.31
C GLU A 81 0.79 -25.53 1.31
N GLY A 82 0.77 -24.44 2.08
CA GLY A 82 1.78 -24.13 3.09
C GLY A 82 3.11 -23.67 2.52
N ARG A 83 3.15 -23.19 1.27
CA ARG A 83 4.39 -22.81 0.57
C ARG A 83 5.12 -21.63 1.21
N PHE A 84 4.42 -20.84 2.02
CA PHE A 84 4.99 -19.70 2.76
C PHE A 84 5.35 -20.02 4.22
N LYS A 85 5.06 -21.24 4.73
CA LYS A 85 5.24 -21.59 6.15
C LYS A 85 6.66 -21.37 6.67
N GLU A 86 7.67 -21.62 5.83
CA GLU A 86 9.08 -21.45 6.20
C GLU A 86 9.56 -19.99 6.08
N GLN A 87 8.78 -19.12 5.45
CA GLN A 87 9.15 -17.73 5.15
C GLN A 87 8.45 -16.73 6.08
N VAL A 88 7.29 -17.10 6.66
CA VAL A 88 6.53 -16.26 7.57
C VAL A 88 6.99 -16.48 9.01
N VAL A 89 7.46 -15.41 9.64
CA VAL A 89 7.73 -15.39 11.08
C VAL A 89 6.48 -14.91 11.82
N PRO A 90 5.93 -15.69 12.76
CA PRO A 90 4.74 -15.29 13.50
C PRO A 90 4.89 -13.97 14.27
N VAL A 91 3.81 -13.19 14.33
CA VAL A 91 3.73 -11.93 15.08
C VAL A 91 2.70 -12.06 16.20
N GLU A 92 3.13 -11.81 17.43
CA GLU A 92 2.24 -11.75 18.61
C GLU A 92 1.55 -10.38 18.67
N VAL A 93 0.22 -10.36 18.72
CA VAL A 93 -0.57 -9.13 18.77
C VAL A 93 -1.23 -8.99 20.15
N PRO A 94 -0.90 -7.96 20.95
CA PRO A 94 -1.49 -7.76 22.26
C PRO A 94 -3.02 -7.62 22.19
N GLY A 95 -3.74 -8.51 22.88
CA GLY A 95 -5.21 -8.50 22.91
C GLY A 95 -5.88 -9.09 21.66
N ALA A 96 -5.11 -9.69 20.75
CA ALA A 96 -5.63 -10.43 19.61
C ALA A 96 -4.91 -11.78 19.48
N ASN A 97 -5.28 -12.55 18.46
CA ASN A 97 -4.64 -13.83 18.17
C ASN A 97 -3.27 -13.59 17.50
N ARG A 98 -2.38 -14.57 17.69
CA ARG A 98 -1.10 -14.67 16.98
C ARG A 98 -1.35 -14.74 15.47
N VAL A 99 -0.64 -13.93 14.69
CA VAL A 99 -0.72 -13.91 13.23
C VAL A 99 0.41 -14.77 12.67
N GLU A 100 0.06 -15.87 12.01
CA GLU A 100 1.01 -16.85 11.45
C GLU A 100 0.82 -17.09 9.95
N VAL A 101 -0.25 -16.54 9.38
CA VAL A 101 -0.62 -16.66 7.98
C VAL A 101 -0.88 -15.26 7.43
N ASP A 102 -0.65 -15.09 6.13
CA ASP A 102 -1.00 -13.85 5.44
C ASP A 102 -2.52 -13.64 5.50
N GLU A 103 -2.97 -12.47 5.96
CA GLU A 103 -4.38 -12.11 6.09
C GLU A 103 -5.02 -11.68 4.76
N GLY A 104 -4.21 -11.43 3.72
CA GLY A 104 -4.66 -10.97 2.41
C GLY A 104 -5.19 -12.08 1.48
N ILE A 105 -5.26 -13.32 1.95
CA ILE A 105 -5.57 -14.54 1.20
C ILE A 105 -6.53 -15.42 2.01
#